data_AF-A0A6I7PZL1-F1
#
_entry.id   AF-A0A6I7PZL1-F1
#
_cell.length_a   1.000
_cell.length_b   1.000
_cell.length_c   1.000
_cell.angle_alpha   90.00
_cell.angle_beta   90.00
_cell.angle_gamma   90.00
#
_symmetry.space_group_name_H-M   'P 1'
#
loop_
_entity.id
_entity.type
_entity.pdbx_description
1 polymer ?
#
loop_
_entity_poly.entity_id
_entity_poly.type
_entity_poly.pdbx_seq_one_letter_code
_entity_poly.pdbx_strand_id
1 'polypeptide(L)'
;MKSPSARKRGNATGGLVGQMGDFEDVNPAFYNSIVASQAIVDLNAGGRTGGLVGHMMYGDIERSFATGVVSGDSLVGGLVGQGSEAFVDTSYFEGVIYGDSRVGGLFGEANAGNTSNSYAIGNLHPRSPTDDSGRSVCANLSPFKCDFGGLIGQSHYAHRVQNSYSLMTVDPGILNPQYNAENDRVAGMIGRQLYGTTQSVVNSFFNQSFNTQIPVKTPTNQYGLGRTTQQLKTSSTFGAWSSSVWLIQSGKYPRLRDLPNQRLNEID
;
A
#
# COMPACT_ATOMS: atom_id res chain seq x y z
N MET A 1 8.79 22.21 -19.20
CA MET A 1 7.95 21.06 -19.64
C MET A 1 8.62 19.79 -19.14
N LYS A 2 8.02 19.05 -18.20
CA LYS A 2 8.51 17.71 -17.84
C LYS A 2 8.20 16.78 -19.02
N SER A 3 9.19 16.04 -19.50
CA SER A 3 8.98 15.03 -20.54
C SER A 3 7.99 13.96 -20.03
N PRO A 4 7.14 13.37 -20.88
CA PRO A 4 6.34 12.22 -20.49
C PRO A 4 7.30 11.10 -20.06
N SER A 5 7.16 10.58 -18.84
CA SER A 5 7.98 9.46 -18.39
C SER A 5 7.70 8.27 -19.31
N ALA A 6 8.73 7.81 -20.02
CA ALA A 6 8.59 6.68 -20.94
C ALA A 6 8.19 5.43 -20.14
N ARG A 7 7.09 4.78 -20.55
CA ARG A 7 6.54 3.57 -19.90
C ARG A 7 7.59 2.47 -19.86
N LYS A 8 8.00 2.05 -18.66
CA LYS A 8 8.80 0.83 -18.50
C LYS A 8 7.87 -0.38 -18.68
N ARG A 9 7.99 -1.10 -19.79
CA ARG A 9 7.25 -2.36 -20.05
C ARG A 9 7.86 -3.55 -19.29
N GLY A 10 8.18 -3.38 -18.01
CA GLY A 10 8.61 -4.47 -17.14
C GLY A 10 7.41 -5.14 -16.49
N ASN A 11 7.40 -6.49 -16.42
CA ASN A 11 6.37 -7.24 -15.69
C ASN A 11 6.44 -6.99 -14.17
N ALA A 12 7.62 -6.61 -13.67
CA ALA A 12 7.84 -6.19 -12.30
C ALA A 12 8.74 -4.94 -12.28
N THR A 13 8.26 -3.86 -11.67
CA THR A 13 8.97 -2.58 -11.59
C THR A 13 9.01 -2.12 -10.13
N GLY A 14 10.22 -2.04 -9.58
CA GLY A 14 10.49 -1.39 -8.29
C GLY A 14 11.34 -0.15 -8.48
N GLY A 15 11.22 0.82 -7.57
CA GLY A 15 12.13 1.97 -7.53
C GLY A 15 13.56 1.57 -7.16
N LEU A 16 13.73 0.50 -6.39
CA LEU A 16 15.04 -0.10 -6.08
C LEU A 16 15.25 -1.41 -6.84
N VAL A 17 14.28 -2.33 -6.77
CA VAL A 17 14.44 -3.70 -7.26
C VAL A 17 13.23 -4.14 -8.08
N GLY A 18 13.45 -4.63 -9.31
CA GLY A 18 12.35 -5.18 -10.13
C GLY A 18 11.72 -6.42 -9.50
N GLN A 19 12.54 -7.43 -9.21
CA GLN A 19 12.15 -8.66 -8.52
C GLN A 19 13.22 -9.07 -7.51
N MET A 20 12.79 -9.55 -6.35
CA MET A 20 13.65 -10.18 -5.35
C MET A 20 13.10 -11.54 -4.92
N GLY A 21 14.02 -12.49 -4.70
CA GLY A 21 13.73 -13.89 -4.41
C GLY A 21 13.26 -14.70 -5.62
N ASP A 22 13.30 -16.02 -5.43
CA ASP A 22 12.76 -17.02 -6.33
C ASP A 22 12.06 -18.15 -5.53
N PHE A 23 11.44 -19.11 -6.22
CA PHE A 23 10.73 -20.23 -5.58
C PHE A 23 11.66 -21.31 -5.01
N GLU A 24 12.97 -21.27 -5.29
CA GLU A 24 13.91 -22.33 -4.89
C GLU A 24 14.44 -22.09 -3.47
N ASP A 25 14.47 -20.83 -3.03
CA ASP A 25 14.94 -20.42 -1.71
C ASP A 25 13.82 -20.33 -0.65
N VAL A 26 13.16 -21.45 -0.35
CA VAL A 26 12.16 -21.56 0.74
C VAL A 26 12.77 -21.61 2.16
N ASN A 27 14.09 -21.42 2.28
CA ASN A 27 14.75 -21.39 3.58
C ASN A 27 14.79 -19.95 4.10
N PRO A 28 14.11 -19.64 5.23
CA PRO A 28 14.06 -18.30 5.82
C PRO A 28 15.42 -17.67 6.13
N ALA A 29 16.48 -18.49 6.27
CA ALA A 29 17.83 -18.00 6.49
C ALA A 29 18.45 -17.28 5.27
N PHE A 30 17.86 -17.39 4.09
CA PHE A 30 18.37 -16.83 2.83
C PHE A 30 17.42 -15.81 2.20
N TYR A 31 16.44 -15.31 2.96
CA TYR A 31 15.56 -14.27 2.45
C TYR A 31 16.38 -13.05 2.04
N ASN A 32 16.11 -12.56 0.83
CA ASN A 32 16.68 -11.31 0.38
C ASN A 32 16.07 -10.19 1.23
N SER A 33 16.90 -9.27 1.72
CA SER A 33 16.42 -8.17 2.56
C SER A 33 16.78 -6.81 1.98
N ILE A 34 15.81 -5.89 2.02
CA ILE A 34 16.01 -4.45 1.82
C ILE A 34 15.92 -3.79 3.19
N VAL A 35 17.03 -3.24 3.66
CA VAL A 35 17.14 -2.68 5.02
C VAL A 35 17.55 -1.22 4.95
N ALA A 36 16.96 -0.37 5.80
CA ALA A 36 17.37 1.04 5.96
C ALA A 36 17.45 1.81 4.64
N SER A 37 16.51 1.53 3.72
CA SER A 37 16.57 1.99 2.34
C SER A 37 15.47 3.00 2.02
N GLN A 38 15.73 3.88 1.06
CA GLN A 38 14.78 4.89 0.63
C GLN A 38 14.69 5.01 -0.89
N ALA A 39 13.50 5.28 -1.41
CA ALA A 39 13.29 5.60 -2.82
C ALA A 39 12.36 6.81 -3.00
N ILE A 40 12.77 7.78 -3.82
CA ILE A 40 11.91 8.85 -4.31
C ILE A 40 11.56 8.51 -5.75
N VAL A 41 10.28 8.27 -6.03
CA VAL A 41 9.86 7.61 -7.26
C VAL A 41 8.84 8.41 -8.07
N ASP A 42 8.91 8.24 -9.38
CA ASP A 42 7.90 8.63 -10.37
C ASP A 42 7.79 7.44 -11.34
N LEU A 43 7.10 6.38 -10.90
CA LEU A 43 6.98 5.13 -11.63
C LEU A 43 5.76 5.14 -12.52
N ASN A 44 5.97 4.68 -13.75
CA ASN A 44 4.92 4.46 -14.72
C ASN A 44 5.15 3.10 -15.41
N ALA A 45 4.53 2.04 -14.87
CA ALA A 45 4.67 0.67 -15.36
C ALA A 45 3.29 0.03 -15.61
N GLY A 46 3.27 -1.23 -16.06
CA GLY A 46 2.01 -1.94 -16.36
C GLY A 46 1.66 -3.02 -15.35
N GLY A 47 2.57 -3.97 -15.12
CA GLY A 47 2.35 -5.08 -14.18
C GLY A 47 2.63 -4.71 -12.73
N ARG A 48 3.30 -5.61 -12.02
CA ARG A 48 3.60 -5.50 -10.59
C ARG A 48 4.46 -4.28 -10.33
N THR A 49 3.92 -3.29 -9.65
CA THR A 49 4.58 -2.00 -9.47
C THR A 49 4.65 -1.65 -7.99
N GLY A 50 5.86 -1.50 -7.46
CA GLY A 50 6.11 -1.08 -6.09
C GLY A 50 7.08 0.09 -6.02
N GLY A 51 6.92 0.99 -5.07
CA GLY A 51 7.90 2.08 -4.88
C GLY A 51 9.30 1.58 -4.52
N LEU A 52 9.42 0.43 -3.85
CA LEU A 52 10.69 -0.25 -3.60
C LEU A 52 10.88 -1.46 -4.51
N VAL A 53 9.90 -2.36 -4.51
CA VAL A 53 10.00 -3.68 -5.15
C VAL A 53 8.80 -4.00 -6.02
N GLY A 54 9.03 -4.39 -7.28
CA GLY A 54 7.93 -4.83 -8.15
C GLY A 54 7.32 -6.15 -7.68
N HIS A 55 8.15 -7.19 -7.57
CA HIS A 55 7.77 -8.54 -7.15
C HIS A 55 8.69 -9.06 -6.04
N MET A 56 8.13 -9.39 -4.89
CA MET A 56 8.86 -9.88 -3.74
C MET A 56 8.43 -11.29 -3.39
N MET A 57 9.38 -12.21 -3.35
CA MET A 57 9.19 -13.59 -2.97
C MET A 57 10.17 -13.92 -1.86
N TYR A 58 9.70 -14.52 -0.76
CA TYR A 58 10.60 -15.00 0.31
C TYR A 58 11.62 -13.92 0.73
N GLY A 59 11.09 -12.75 1.10
CA GLY A 59 11.88 -11.54 1.22
C GLY A 59 11.37 -10.57 2.27
N ASP A 60 12.31 -9.77 2.77
CA ASP A 60 12.09 -8.82 3.86
C ASP A 60 12.35 -7.39 3.41
N ILE A 61 11.49 -6.47 3.85
CA ILE A 61 11.73 -5.03 3.82
C ILE A 61 11.65 -4.52 5.25
N GLU A 62 12.75 -3.94 5.73
CA GLU A 62 12.86 -3.43 7.08
C GLU A 62 13.34 -1.98 7.09
N ARG A 63 12.76 -1.13 7.96
CA ARG A 63 13.24 0.25 8.18
C ARG A 63 13.38 1.04 6.89
N SER A 64 12.46 0.84 5.95
CA SER A 64 12.59 1.38 4.60
C SER A 64 11.36 2.17 4.20
N PHE A 65 11.53 3.09 3.24
CA PHE A 65 10.41 3.89 2.79
C PHE A 65 10.50 4.29 1.32
N ALA A 66 9.34 4.54 0.72
CA ALA A 66 9.28 5.18 -0.59
C ALA A 66 8.36 6.40 -0.55
N THR A 67 8.68 7.40 -1.37
CA THR A 67 7.81 8.57 -1.57
C THR A 67 7.63 8.89 -3.05
N GLY A 68 6.58 9.63 -3.37
CA GLY A 68 6.33 10.13 -4.73
C GLY A 68 5.15 9.47 -5.41
N VAL A 69 5.23 9.26 -6.72
CA VAL A 69 4.12 8.77 -7.54
C VAL A 69 4.41 7.35 -8.01
N VAL A 70 3.48 6.42 -7.74
CA VAL A 70 3.53 5.04 -8.23
C VAL A 70 2.31 4.79 -9.10
N SER A 71 2.53 4.61 -10.40
CA SER A 71 1.47 4.32 -11.35
C SER A 71 1.68 2.96 -12.03
N GLY A 72 0.69 2.08 -11.96
CA GLY A 72 0.70 0.73 -12.57
C GLY A 72 -0.68 0.32 -13.07
N ASP A 73 -0.81 -0.60 -14.04
CA ASP A 73 -2.14 -1.04 -14.51
C ASP A 73 -2.78 -1.99 -13.47
N SER A 74 -2.00 -2.92 -12.88
CA SER A 74 -2.50 -3.85 -11.85
C SER A 74 -1.41 -4.20 -10.83
N LEU A 75 -1.80 -4.65 -9.61
CA LEU A 75 -0.85 -5.05 -8.55
C LEU A 75 0.09 -3.89 -8.18
N VAL A 76 -0.51 -2.81 -7.69
CA VAL A 76 0.20 -1.55 -7.42
C VAL A 76 0.26 -1.31 -5.92
N GLY A 77 1.48 -1.31 -5.37
CA GLY A 77 1.74 -1.01 -3.96
C GLY A 77 2.66 0.19 -3.81
N GLY A 78 2.52 0.93 -2.72
CA GLY A 78 3.46 2.01 -2.42
C GLY A 78 4.87 1.49 -2.14
N LEU A 79 5.02 0.29 -1.55
CA LEU A 79 6.31 -0.37 -1.35
C LEU A 79 6.50 -1.57 -2.27
N VAL A 80 5.54 -2.49 -2.29
CA VAL A 80 5.64 -3.78 -2.99
C VAL A 80 4.45 -3.97 -3.93
N GLY A 81 4.70 -4.23 -5.21
CA GLY A 81 3.63 -4.52 -6.16
C GLY A 81 2.89 -5.83 -5.82
N GLN A 82 3.63 -6.94 -5.83
CA GLN A 82 3.15 -8.26 -5.41
C GLN A 82 4.15 -8.92 -4.46
N GLY A 83 3.67 -9.42 -3.32
CA GLY A 83 4.44 -10.17 -2.34
C GLY A 83 3.93 -11.60 -2.17
N SER A 84 4.83 -12.58 -2.10
CA SER A 84 4.54 -13.96 -1.69
C SER A 84 5.50 -14.37 -0.58
N GLU A 85 4.98 -14.75 0.58
CA GLU A 85 5.78 -14.95 1.81
C GLU A 85 6.71 -13.75 2.06
N ALA A 86 6.09 -12.58 1.95
CA ALA A 86 6.72 -11.28 1.95
C ALA A 86 6.52 -10.60 3.31
N PHE A 87 7.60 -10.10 3.89
CA PHE A 87 7.59 -9.43 5.19
C PHE A 87 7.95 -7.96 5.03
N VAL A 88 7.10 -7.08 5.53
CA VAL A 88 7.34 -5.64 5.58
C VAL A 88 7.22 -5.20 7.03
N ASP A 89 8.33 -4.78 7.62
CA ASP A 89 8.37 -4.29 8.99
C ASP A 89 8.94 -2.87 9.06
N THR A 90 8.38 -2.08 9.97
CA THR A 90 8.93 -0.76 10.33
C THR A 90 9.17 0.12 9.10
N SER A 91 8.22 0.14 8.18
CA SER A 91 8.40 0.73 6.85
C SER A 91 7.20 1.56 6.43
N TYR A 92 7.37 2.49 5.49
CA TYR A 92 6.25 3.34 5.09
C TYR A 92 6.28 3.83 3.65
N PHE A 93 5.10 4.13 3.14
CA PHE A 93 4.94 4.86 1.89
C PHE A 93 4.27 6.22 2.12
N GLU A 94 4.71 7.23 1.38
CA GLU A 94 4.04 8.54 1.33
C GLU A 94 3.94 9.05 -0.10
N GLY A 95 2.73 9.18 -0.62
CA GLY A 95 2.54 9.72 -1.96
C GLY A 95 1.24 9.34 -2.63
N VAL A 96 1.25 9.40 -3.97
CA VAL A 96 0.07 9.17 -4.79
C VAL A 96 0.23 7.85 -5.53
N ILE A 97 -0.80 6.99 -5.46
CA ILE A 97 -0.82 5.72 -6.16
C ILE A 97 -1.94 5.72 -7.19
N TYR A 98 -1.59 5.37 -8.42
CA TYR A 98 -2.53 5.18 -9.52
C TYR A 98 -2.54 3.70 -9.91
N GLY A 99 -3.70 3.05 -9.86
CA GLY A 99 -3.85 1.69 -10.40
C GLY A 99 -5.26 1.31 -10.76
N ASP A 100 -5.47 0.27 -11.56
CA ASP A 100 -6.83 -0.13 -11.98
C ASP A 100 -7.35 -1.35 -11.20
N SER A 101 -6.47 -2.22 -10.69
CA SER A 101 -6.86 -3.37 -9.88
C SER A 101 -5.79 -3.79 -8.88
N ARG A 102 -6.21 -4.20 -7.67
CA ARG A 102 -5.35 -4.62 -6.55
C ARG A 102 -4.34 -3.54 -6.19
N VAL A 103 -4.87 -2.47 -5.60
CA VAL A 103 -4.11 -1.27 -5.29
C VAL A 103 -4.07 -1.08 -3.78
N GLY A 104 -2.88 -0.89 -3.22
CA GLY A 104 -2.77 -0.57 -1.81
C GLY A 104 -1.59 0.29 -1.42
N GLY A 105 -1.70 0.92 -0.24
CA GLY A 105 -0.70 1.86 0.24
C GLY A 105 0.68 1.23 0.45
N LEU A 106 0.76 -0.04 0.84
CA LEU A 106 2.02 -0.79 1.01
C LEU A 106 2.13 -1.91 -0.03
N PHE A 107 1.10 -2.74 -0.14
CA PHE A 107 1.03 -3.86 -1.09
C PHE A 107 -0.11 -3.67 -2.10
N GLY A 108 0.17 -3.96 -3.37
CA GLY A 108 -0.91 -4.23 -4.33
C GLY A 108 -1.57 -5.57 -4.02
N GLU A 109 -0.76 -6.63 -3.95
CA GLU A 109 -1.17 -7.95 -3.49
C GLU A 109 -0.17 -8.54 -2.50
N ALA A 110 -0.69 -9.15 -1.43
CA ALA A 110 0.08 -9.85 -0.43
C ALA A 110 -0.43 -11.29 -0.26
N ASN A 111 0.41 -12.27 -0.55
CA ASN A 111 0.11 -13.69 -0.40
C ASN A 111 0.97 -14.28 0.72
N ALA A 112 0.34 -14.66 1.84
CA ALA A 112 1.04 -15.07 3.06
C ALA A 112 2.09 -14.03 3.53
N GLY A 113 2.79 -14.28 4.64
CA GLY A 113 3.73 -13.33 5.23
C GLY A 113 3.10 -12.33 6.19
N ASN A 114 3.78 -11.22 6.45
CA ASN A 114 3.38 -10.27 7.50
C ASN A 114 3.75 -8.82 7.19
N THR A 115 2.82 -7.90 7.45
CA THR A 115 3.04 -6.45 7.50
C THR A 115 2.96 -6.00 8.94
N SER A 116 4.04 -5.47 9.51
CA SER A 116 4.06 -4.96 10.88
C SER A 116 4.67 -3.59 11.03
N ASN A 117 4.21 -2.86 12.04
CA ASN A 117 4.77 -1.58 12.45
C ASN A 117 4.94 -0.58 11.29
N SER A 118 4.03 -0.62 10.31
CA SER A 118 4.19 0.05 9.03
C SER A 118 2.99 0.92 8.72
N TYR A 119 3.15 1.91 7.83
CA TYR A 119 2.05 2.79 7.48
C TYR A 119 2.11 3.32 6.04
N ALA A 120 0.98 3.74 5.51
CA ALA A 120 0.90 4.43 4.23
C ALA A 120 0.07 5.71 4.33
N ILE A 121 0.51 6.76 3.64
CA ILE A 121 -0.17 8.07 3.60
C ILE A 121 -0.25 8.59 2.18
N GLY A 122 -1.41 9.16 1.85
CA GLY A 122 -1.63 9.85 0.59
C GLY A 122 -2.95 9.50 -0.06
N ASN A 123 -2.97 9.38 -1.37
CA ASN A 123 -4.19 9.20 -2.14
C ASN A 123 -4.09 8.03 -3.13
N LEU A 124 -5.11 7.19 -3.15
CA LEU A 124 -5.33 6.12 -4.11
C LEU A 124 -6.28 6.62 -5.20
N HIS A 125 -5.79 6.64 -6.44
CA HIS A 125 -6.55 6.98 -7.62
C HIS A 125 -6.67 5.77 -8.55
N PRO A 126 -7.77 5.67 -9.30
CA PRO A 126 -7.80 4.80 -10.46
C PRO A 126 -6.82 5.38 -11.48
N ARG A 127 -6.03 4.53 -12.14
CA ARG A 127 -4.98 5.02 -13.05
C ARG A 127 -5.57 5.60 -14.31
N SER A 128 -6.60 4.97 -14.85
CA SER A 128 -7.37 5.63 -15.88
C SER A 128 -8.26 6.70 -15.23
N PRO A 129 -8.21 7.97 -15.68
CA PRO A 129 -9.39 8.82 -15.55
C PRO A 129 -10.54 8.05 -16.18
N THR A 130 -11.76 8.40 -15.80
CA THR A 130 -12.93 7.99 -16.55
C THR A 130 -12.61 8.01 -18.04
N ASP A 131 -13.04 6.99 -18.79
CA ASP A 131 -12.92 7.08 -20.25
C ASP A 131 -13.58 8.38 -20.76
N ASP A 132 -13.41 8.72 -22.04
CA ASP A 132 -13.98 9.94 -22.63
C ASP A 132 -15.53 10.07 -22.45
N SER A 133 -16.20 9.04 -21.92
CA SER A 133 -17.61 9.03 -21.54
C SER A 133 -17.91 9.16 -20.04
N GLY A 134 -16.92 9.44 -19.18
CA GLY A 134 -17.14 9.60 -17.75
C GLY A 134 -17.27 8.30 -16.96
N ARG A 135 -16.94 7.13 -17.54
CA ARG A 135 -17.11 5.82 -16.89
C ARG A 135 -15.90 5.45 -16.03
N SER A 136 -16.13 5.11 -14.75
CA SER A 136 -15.12 4.47 -13.90
C SER A 136 -14.72 3.12 -14.50
N VAL A 137 -13.43 2.93 -14.78
CA VAL A 137 -12.94 1.79 -15.58
C VAL A 137 -12.79 0.51 -14.74
N CYS A 138 -12.99 0.60 -13.42
CA CYS A 138 -13.15 -0.55 -12.52
C CYS A 138 -14.14 -1.61 -13.05
N ALA A 139 -15.15 -1.16 -13.81
CA ALA A 139 -16.23 -1.99 -14.31
C ALA A 139 -15.92 -2.76 -15.62
N ASN A 140 -14.96 -2.31 -16.43
CA ASN A 140 -14.85 -2.74 -17.84
C ASN A 140 -13.55 -3.47 -18.22
N LEU A 141 -12.59 -3.62 -17.30
CA LEU A 141 -11.29 -4.23 -17.58
C LEU A 141 -11.11 -5.57 -16.84
N SER A 142 -11.65 -6.65 -17.42
CA SER A 142 -11.33 -8.05 -17.07
C SER A 142 -11.91 -8.55 -15.71
N PRO A 143 -11.84 -9.85 -15.36
CA PRO A 143 -12.50 -10.40 -14.16
C PRO A 143 -12.02 -9.84 -12.80
N PHE A 144 -11.01 -8.96 -12.80
CA PHE A 144 -10.38 -8.41 -11.59
C PHE A 144 -10.92 -7.00 -11.29
N LYS A 145 -11.82 -6.98 -10.31
CA LYS A 145 -12.54 -5.83 -9.76
C LYS A 145 -11.60 -4.83 -9.07
N CYS A 146 -12.11 -3.64 -8.75
CA CYS A 146 -11.37 -2.64 -7.98
C CYS A 146 -11.23 -3.06 -6.51
N ASP A 147 -10.22 -3.89 -6.24
CA ASP A 147 -9.80 -4.30 -4.91
C ASP A 147 -8.77 -3.27 -4.39
N PHE A 148 -9.24 -2.24 -3.67
CA PHE A 148 -8.43 -1.13 -3.15
C PHE A 148 -8.37 -1.17 -1.64
N GLY A 149 -7.17 -1.22 -1.08
CA GLY A 149 -6.96 -1.25 0.36
C GLY A 149 -6.03 -0.15 0.82
N GLY A 150 -6.34 0.48 1.94
CA GLY A 150 -5.45 1.53 2.44
C GLY A 150 -4.02 1.05 2.73
N LEU A 151 -3.83 -0.22 3.14
CA LEU A 151 -2.50 -0.86 3.19
C LEU A 151 -2.30 -1.91 2.10
N ILE A 152 -3.28 -2.80 1.92
CA ILE A 152 -3.17 -3.97 1.03
C ILE A 152 -4.36 -4.02 0.08
N GLY A 153 -4.13 -3.93 -1.24
CA GLY A 153 -5.20 -4.07 -2.22
C GLY A 153 -5.93 -5.40 -2.12
N GLN A 154 -5.18 -6.49 -2.24
CA GLN A 154 -5.69 -7.85 -2.07
C GLN A 154 -4.75 -8.70 -1.20
N SER A 155 -5.33 -9.47 -0.27
CA SER A 155 -4.62 -10.39 0.61
C SER A 155 -5.06 -11.84 0.36
N HIS A 156 -4.11 -12.78 0.36
CA HIS A 156 -4.33 -14.23 0.24
C HIS A 156 -3.65 -15.00 1.39
N TYR A 157 -4.12 -16.21 1.64
CA TYR A 157 -3.45 -17.24 2.47
C TYR A 157 -2.92 -16.71 3.81
N ALA A 158 -3.79 -16.03 4.56
CA ALA A 158 -3.55 -15.53 5.91
C ALA A 158 -2.35 -14.56 6.09
N HIS A 159 -2.06 -13.68 5.11
CA HIS A 159 -1.16 -12.55 5.36
C HIS A 159 -1.64 -11.73 6.57
N ARG A 160 -0.74 -11.46 7.51
CA ARG A 160 -1.07 -10.81 8.79
C ARG A 160 -0.63 -9.35 8.79
N VAL A 161 -1.52 -8.46 9.22
CA VAL A 161 -1.27 -7.04 9.42
C VAL A 161 -1.30 -6.76 10.92
N GLN A 162 -0.20 -6.28 11.49
CA GLN A 162 -0.11 -5.98 12.92
C GLN A 162 0.43 -4.58 13.17
N ASN A 163 -0.10 -3.86 14.16
CA ASN A 163 0.43 -2.56 14.60
C ASN A 163 0.66 -1.57 13.44
N SER A 164 -0.22 -1.59 12.44
CA SER A 164 0.00 -0.87 11.17
C SER A 164 -1.16 0.07 10.88
N TYR A 165 -0.88 1.15 10.15
CA TYR A 165 -1.81 2.27 10.02
C TYR A 165 -1.97 2.74 8.58
N SER A 166 -3.21 2.86 8.13
CA SER A 166 -3.50 3.50 6.85
C SER A 166 -4.03 4.91 7.07
N LEU A 167 -3.37 5.89 6.45
CA LEU A 167 -3.91 7.23 6.25
C LEU A 167 -4.16 7.52 4.77
N MET A 168 -4.23 6.48 3.96
CA MET A 168 -4.63 6.62 2.57
C MET A 168 -6.07 7.15 2.50
N THR A 169 -6.29 7.99 1.51
CA THR A 169 -7.62 8.39 1.05
C THR A 169 -7.84 7.80 -0.33
N VAL A 170 -9.10 7.76 -0.78
CA VAL A 170 -9.44 7.25 -2.10
C VAL A 170 -10.19 8.34 -2.87
N ASP A 171 -9.88 8.47 -4.16
CA ASP A 171 -10.57 9.41 -5.04
C ASP A 171 -12.08 9.07 -5.12
N PRO A 172 -12.99 10.04 -4.90
CA PRO A 172 -14.42 9.84 -5.13
C PRO A 172 -14.78 9.28 -6.51
N GLY A 173 -13.95 9.46 -7.53
CA GLY A 173 -14.14 8.89 -8.87
C GLY A 173 -14.18 7.36 -8.90
N ILE A 174 -13.51 6.69 -7.96
CA ILE A 174 -13.59 5.22 -7.75
C ILE A 174 -14.98 4.80 -7.25
N LEU A 175 -15.76 5.75 -6.72
CA LEU A 175 -16.88 5.50 -5.83
C LEU A 175 -18.22 5.84 -6.47
N ASN A 176 -18.23 6.02 -7.81
CA ASN A 176 -19.44 6.33 -8.55
C ASN A 176 -20.43 5.14 -8.54
N PRO A 177 -21.58 5.25 -7.84
CA PRO A 177 -22.55 4.17 -7.71
C PRO A 177 -23.15 3.71 -9.04
N GLN A 178 -23.09 4.54 -10.08
CA GLN A 178 -23.56 4.21 -11.43
C GLN A 178 -22.64 3.21 -12.13
N TYR A 179 -21.36 3.18 -11.77
CA TYR A 179 -20.33 2.37 -12.43
C TYR A 179 -19.75 1.29 -11.52
N ASN A 180 -19.91 1.41 -10.21
CA ASN A 180 -19.38 0.43 -9.28
C ASN A 180 -20.15 -0.88 -9.40
N ALA A 181 -19.44 -1.94 -9.77
CA ALA A 181 -20.02 -3.27 -9.76
C ALA A 181 -20.36 -3.66 -8.30
N GLU A 182 -21.30 -4.58 -8.09
CA GLU A 182 -21.65 -5.15 -6.76
C GLU A 182 -20.48 -5.86 -6.03
N ASN A 183 -19.27 -5.66 -6.51
CA ASN A 183 -18.16 -6.57 -6.46
C ASN A 183 -16.81 -5.86 -6.36
N ASP A 184 -16.79 -4.52 -6.49
CA ASP A 184 -15.64 -3.70 -6.12
C ASP A 184 -15.44 -3.80 -4.60
N ARG A 185 -14.19 -3.82 -4.15
CA ARG A 185 -13.86 -4.02 -2.74
C ARG A 185 -12.86 -2.98 -2.31
N VAL A 186 -13.39 -1.88 -1.81
CA VAL A 186 -12.63 -0.76 -1.30
C VAL A 186 -12.74 -0.77 0.22
N ALA A 187 -11.62 -0.82 0.94
CA ALA A 187 -11.61 -0.83 2.40
C ALA A 187 -10.34 -0.19 2.99
N GLY A 188 -10.46 0.39 4.19
CA GLY A 188 -9.41 1.25 4.74
C GLY A 188 -8.09 0.54 5.09
N MET A 189 -8.11 -0.79 5.21
CA MET A 189 -6.92 -1.61 5.51
C MET A 189 -6.62 -2.59 4.38
N ILE A 190 -7.49 -3.58 4.19
CA ILE A 190 -7.37 -4.62 3.17
C ILE A 190 -8.58 -4.54 2.26
N GLY A 191 -8.39 -4.26 0.97
CA GLY A 191 -9.48 -4.14 0.00
C GLY A 191 -10.25 -5.46 -0.14
N ARG A 192 -9.53 -6.53 -0.47
CA ARG A 192 -10.09 -7.89 -0.57
C ARG A 192 -9.25 -8.89 0.21
N GLN A 193 -9.89 -9.71 1.04
CA GLN A 193 -9.28 -10.91 1.62
C GLN A 193 -9.79 -12.15 0.89
N LEU A 194 -8.86 -13.00 0.46
CA LEU A 194 -9.12 -14.32 -0.09
C LEU A 194 -8.43 -15.38 0.78
N TYR A 195 -9.10 -16.52 0.99
CA TYR A 195 -8.55 -17.70 1.66
C TYR A 195 -7.81 -17.41 3.00
N GLY A 196 -8.42 -16.61 3.89
CA GLY A 196 -7.81 -16.19 5.17
C GLY A 196 -8.73 -16.41 6.38
N THR A 197 -8.15 -16.43 7.58
CA THR A 197 -8.88 -16.48 8.87
C THR A 197 -9.24 -15.07 9.35
N THR A 198 -10.25 -14.96 10.20
CA THR A 198 -10.83 -13.69 10.74
C THR A 198 -9.88 -12.85 11.61
N GLN A 199 -8.63 -13.27 11.83
CA GLN A 199 -7.64 -12.56 12.66
C GLN A 199 -6.48 -11.96 11.85
N SER A 200 -6.64 -11.74 10.53
CA SER A 200 -5.57 -11.21 9.68
C SER A 200 -5.14 -9.78 10.04
N VAL A 201 -5.91 -9.01 10.81
CA VAL A 201 -5.56 -7.64 11.18
C VAL A 201 -5.66 -7.41 12.69
N VAL A 202 -4.54 -7.03 13.31
CA VAL A 202 -4.37 -6.91 14.75
C VAL A 202 -3.81 -5.53 15.10
N ASN A 203 -4.43 -4.84 16.08
CA ASN A 203 -3.99 -3.53 16.56
C ASN A 203 -3.65 -2.54 15.43
N SER A 204 -4.49 -2.48 14.41
CA SER A 204 -4.23 -1.72 13.19
C SER A 204 -5.44 -0.88 12.83
N PHE A 205 -5.18 0.30 12.28
CA PHE A 205 -6.18 1.36 12.17
C PHE A 205 -6.11 2.05 10.82
N PHE A 206 -7.25 2.54 10.35
CA PHE A 206 -7.32 3.30 9.12
C PHE A 206 -8.04 4.63 9.33
N ASN A 207 -7.81 5.59 8.43
CA ASN A 207 -8.52 6.86 8.44
C ASN A 207 -10.00 6.63 8.12
N GLN A 208 -10.88 6.88 9.08
CA GLN A 208 -12.32 6.66 8.94
C GLN A 208 -12.97 7.48 7.82
N SER A 209 -12.34 8.58 7.36
CA SER A 209 -12.82 9.30 6.18
C SER A 209 -12.86 8.43 4.93
N PHE A 210 -12.03 7.38 4.90
CA PHE A 210 -12.04 6.35 3.87
C PHE A 210 -13.42 5.70 3.74
N ASN A 211 -14.10 5.40 4.85
CA ASN A 211 -15.44 4.78 4.83
C ASN A 211 -16.52 5.76 4.37
N THR A 212 -16.41 7.03 4.72
CA THR A 212 -17.39 8.05 4.29
C THR A 212 -17.30 8.38 2.80
N GLN A 213 -16.19 8.02 2.15
CA GLN A 213 -16.01 8.19 0.71
C GLN A 213 -16.74 7.10 -0.07
N ILE A 214 -16.99 5.93 0.54
CA ILE A 214 -17.50 4.75 -0.16
C ILE A 214 -19.01 4.58 0.07
N PRO A 215 -19.84 4.48 -0.98
CA PRO A 215 -21.24 4.10 -0.86
C PRO A 215 -21.36 2.76 -0.11
N VAL A 216 -22.37 2.63 0.76
CA VAL A 216 -22.57 1.57 1.80
C VAL A 216 -22.73 0.12 1.25
N LYS A 217 -22.23 -0.21 0.07
CA LYS A 217 -22.32 -1.54 -0.55
C LYS A 217 -21.09 -2.42 -0.37
N THR A 218 -19.94 -1.89 0.02
CA THR A 218 -18.72 -2.69 0.25
C THR A 218 -18.55 -3.05 1.73
N PRO A 219 -17.99 -4.22 2.06
CA PRO A 219 -17.66 -4.60 3.44
C PRO A 219 -16.46 -3.77 3.96
N THR A 220 -16.68 -2.48 4.20
CA THR A 220 -15.65 -1.46 4.52
C THR A 220 -14.98 -1.62 5.88
N ASN A 221 -15.43 -2.58 6.71
CA ASN A 221 -15.17 -2.60 8.15
C ASN A 221 -14.63 -3.94 8.66
N GLN A 222 -14.39 -4.93 7.80
CA GLN A 222 -14.04 -6.28 8.27
C GLN A 222 -12.59 -6.40 8.79
N TYR A 223 -11.70 -5.44 8.49
CA TYR A 223 -10.25 -5.64 8.65
C TYR A 223 -9.50 -4.50 9.37
N GLY A 224 -10.13 -3.80 10.32
CA GLY A 224 -9.44 -2.79 11.16
C GLY A 224 -10.38 -1.82 11.86
N LEU A 225 -9.85 -0.96 12.72
CA LEU A 225 -10.64 0.04 13.46
C LEU A 225 -10.47 1.43 12.83
N GLY A 226 -11.57 2.04 12.39
CA GLY A 226 -11.58 3.41 11.86
C GLY A 226 -11.21 4.43 12.93
N ARG A 227 -10.37 5.40 12.58
CA ARG A 227 -9.94 6.52 13.43
C ARG A 227 -9.94 7.82 12.65
N THR A 228 -10.11 8.96 13.31
CA THR A 228 -9.94 10.27 12.64
C THR A 228 -8.47 10.52 12.28
N THR A 229 -8.21 11.40 11.31
CA THR A 229 -6.85 11.88 11.01
C THR A 229 -6.13 12.40 12.26
N GLN A 230 -6.85 13.10 13.15
CA GLN A 230 -6.29 13.62 14.40
C GLN A 230 -5.87 12.49 15.33
N GLN A 231 -6.72 11.47 15.51
CA GLN A 231 -6.38 10.29 16.31
C GLN A 231 -5.16 9.56 15.72
N LEU A 232 -5.07 9.43 14.39
CA LEU A 232 -3.94 8.79 13.71
C LEU A 232 -2.64 9.62 13.76
N LYS A 233 -2.69 10.87 14.22
CA LYS A 233 -1.51 11.71 14.49
C LYS A 233 -1.15 11.81 15.97
N THR A 234 -1.93 11.17 16.84
CA THR A 234 -1.65 11.14 18.27
C THR A 234 -0.55 10.12 18.54
N SER A 235 0.45 10.47 19.35
CA SER A 235 1.56 9.57 19.69
C SER A 235 1.11 8.24 20.31
N SER A 236 0.02 8.24 21.09
CA SER A 236 -0.55 7.02 21.69
C SER A 236 -1.03 6.00 20.66
N THR A 237 -1.40 6.44 19.46
CA THR A 237 -1.76 5.54 18.36
C THR A 237 -0.58 4.65 18.00
N PHE A 238 0.65 5.16 18.10
CA PHE A 238 1.90 4.45 17.79
C PHE A 238 2.57 3.87 19.05
N GLY A 239 1.85 3.67 20.15
CA GLY A 239 2.43 3.24 21.43
C GLY A 239 3.16 1.89 21.40
N ALA A 240 2.92 1.06 20.37
CA ALA A 240 3.62 -0.20 20.16
C ALA A 240 4.95 -0.04 19.38
N TRP A 241 5.24 1.14 18.85
CA TRP A 241 6.41 1.39 18.02
C TRP A 241 7.59 1.88 18.86
N SER A 242 8.77 1.30 18.62
CA SER A 242 9.97 1.69 19.35
C SER A 242 10.39 3.12 19.01
N SER A 243 10.53 3.98 20.01
CA SER A 243 11.04 5.35 19.87
C SER A 243 12.53 5.41 19.53
N SER A 244 13.26 4.30 19.65
CA SER A 244 14.64 4.18 19.15
C SER A 244 14.70 4.08 17.63
N VAL A 245 13.60 3.69 16.98
CA VAL A 245 13.50 3.56 15.52
C VAL A 245 12.65 4.67 14.93
N TRP A 246 11.58 5.06 15.62
CA TRP A 246 10.65 6.07 15.16
C TRP A 246 10.82 7.39 15.90
N LEU A 247 10.87 8.48 15.14
CA LEU A 247 10.63 9.83 15.61
C LEU A 247 9.11 10.06 15.64
N ILE A 248 8.51 10.02 16.83
CA ILE A 248 7.07 10.22 17.03
C ILE A 248 6.86 11.57 17.70
N GLN A 249 6.20 12.50 16.99
CA GLN A 249 5.83 13.82 17.50
C GLN A 249 4.32 14.01 17.31
N SER A 250 3.63 14.41 18.38
CA SER A 250 2.18 14.61 18.31
C SER A 250 1.82 15.63 17.23
N GLY A 251 0.82 15.32 16.39
CA GLY A 251 0.40 16.17 15.27
C GLY A 251 1.19 15.96 13.98
N LYS A 252 2.33 15.27 14.03
CA LYS A 252 3.13 14.86 12.86
C LYS A 252 3.00 13.35 12.64
N TYR A 253 3.28 12.89 11.43
CA TYR A 253 3.39 11.46 11.15
C TYR A 253 4.76 10.94 11.59
N PRO A 254 4.84 9.70 12.12
CA PRO A 254 6.13 9.13 12.52
C PRO A 254 7.12 9.12 11.38
N ARG A 255 8.41 9.35 11.66
CA ARG A 255 9.49 9.21 10.66
C ARG A 255 10.54 8.26 11.19
N LEU A 256 11.20 7.53 10.28
CA LEU A 256 12.32 6.67 10.66
C LEU A 256 13.51 7.52 11.09
N ARG A 257 14.18 7.14 12.19
CA ARG A 257 15.45 7.72 12.65
C ARG A 257 16.63 7.13 11.89
N ASP A 258 17.72 7.90 11.84
CA ASP A 258 19.07 7.43 11.48
C ASP A 258 19.16 6.73 10.12
N LEU A 259 18.44 7.23 9.11
CA LEU A 259 18.61 6.77 7.74
C LEU A 259 19.78 7.49 7.05
N PRO A 260 20.59 6.79 6.24
CA PRO A 260 21.67 7.42 5.49
C PRO A 260 21.13 8.58 4.64
N ASN A 261 21.68 9.78 4.81
CA ASN A 261 21.31 11.00 4.07
C ASN A 261 19.93 11.62 4.36
N GLN A 262 19.30 11.35 5.51
CA GLN A 262 18.26 12.27 5.99
C GLN A 262 18.91 13.59 6.41
N ARG A 263 18.99 14.56 5.48
CA ARG A 263 19.06 15.96 5.91
C ARG A 263 17.75 16.23 6.63
N LEU A 264 17.85 16.44 7.95
CA LEU A 264 16.78 16.94 8.81
C LEU A 264 16.34 18.31 8.28
N ASN A 265 15.58 18.33 7.19
CA ASN A 265 14.82 19.52 6.83
C ASN A 265 13.54 19.43 7.66
N GLU A 266 13.61 20.02 8.84
CA GLU A 266 12.45 20.51 9.55
C GLU A 266 11.62 21.34 8.57
N ILE A 267 10.47 20.81 8.17
CA ILE A 267 9.41 21.61 7.57
C ILE A 267 8.30 21.60 8.61
N ASP A 268 8.08 22.78 9.17
CA ASP A 268 7.01 23.14 10.08
C ASP A 268 5.62 23.01 9.43
#